data_AF-A0A2G6X1W4-F1
#
_entry.id   AF-A0A2G6X1W4-F1
#
_cell.length_a   1.000
_cell.length_b   1.000
_cell.length_c   1.000
_cell.angle_alpha   90.00
_cell.angle_beta   90.00
_cell.angle_gamma   90.00
#
_symmetry.space_group_name_H-M   'P 1'
#
loop_
_entity.id
_entity.type
_entity.pdbx_description
1 polymer ?
#
loop_
_entity_poly.entity_id
_entity_poly.type
_entity_poly.pdbx_seq_one_letter_code
_entity_poly.pdbx_strand_id
1 'polypeptide(L)'
;MAESAPVFAQPRACTSSLDSALPTLDDLALQACDDADSLNGVMRAYTALEKLVDTSALNDSEELAPTRTELSALLRLLNEALMTRIATVNATAGAVRDALQAQPSLKPA
;
A
#
# COMPACT_ATOMS: atom_id res chain seq x y z
N MET A 1 -30.95 24.93 62.51
CA MET A 1 -31.57 25.05 61.18
C MET A 1 -30.51 24.59 60.19
N ALA A 2 -30.42 23.27 59.90
CA ALA A 2 -31.01 22.59 58.73
C ALA A 2 -30.55 23.27 57.42
N GLU A 3 -29.82 22.64 56.49
CA GLU A 3 -30.19 21.42 55.77
C GLU A 3 -29.04 20.90 54.86
N SER A 4 -28.93 19.57 54.82
CA SER A 4 -28.50 18.60 53.78
C SER A 4 -27.32 18.79 52.83
N ALA A 5 -26.45 17.77 52.82
CA ALA A 5 -25.66 17.33 51.67
C ALA A 5 -26.56 16.58 50.64
N PRO A 6 -26.10 16.36 49.40
CA PRO A 6 -25.42 15.09 49.18
C PRO A 6 -24.21 15.13 48.24
N VAL A 7 -23.36 14.13 48.47
CA VAL A 7 -22.32 13.59 47.60
C VAL A 7 -22.84 13.37 46.18
N PHE A 8 -22.19 13.97 45.19
CA PHE A 8 -22.23 13.48 43.81
C PHE A 8 -20.87 12.87 43.49
N ALA A 9 -20.86 11.54 43.46
CA ALA A 9 -19.81 10.76 42.84
C ALA A 9 -19.70 11.18 41.37
N GLN A 10 -18.57 11.78 40.98
CA GLN A 10 -18.30 11.96 39.56
C GLN A 10 -18.03 10.58 38.93
N PRO A 11 -18.74 10.24 37.85
CA PRO A 11 -18.51 8.99 37.14
C PRO A 11 -17.10 9.05 36.55
N ARG A 12 -16.33 7.98 36.76
CA ARG A 12 -15.18 7.68 35.90
C ARG A 12 -15.68 7.62 34.46
N ALA A 13 -15.55 8.72 33.74
CA ALA A 13 -15.51 8.69 32.29
C ALA A 13 -14.15 8.13 31.90
N CYS A 14 -14.03 6.80 31.96
CA CYS A 14 -13.24 6.09 30.96
C CYS A 14 -13.98 6.26 29.63
N THR A 15 -13.86 7.44 29.02
CA THR A 15 -14.32 7.67 27.66
C THR A 15 -13.15 7.43 26.72
N SER A 16 -13.19 6.24 26.12
CA SER A 16 -12.83 5.92 24.74
C SER A 16 -11.44 6.36 24.28
N SER A 17 -10.46 5.48 24.15
CA SER A 17 -10.39 4.47 23.09
C SER A 17 -10.75 5.07 21.72
N LEU A 18 -9.75 5.18 20.85
CA LEU A 18 -9.82 5.55 19.42
C LEU A 18 -9.89 7.05 19.13
N ASP A 19 -8.80 7.76 19.39
CA ASP A 19 -8.46 8.92 18.56
C ASP A 19 -7.74 8.38 17.30
N SER A 20 -8.51 7.74 16.41
CA SER A 20 -8.09 7.61 15.02
C SER A 20 -8.23 9.00 14.42
N ALA A 21 -7.24 9.86 14.67
CA ALA A 21 -7.19 11.19 14.12
C ALA A 21 -7.33 11.07 12.60
N LEU A 22 -8.43 11.58 12.08
CA LEU A 22 -8.63 11.68 10.63
C LEU A 22 -7.50 12.54 10.06
N PRO A 23 -6.98 12.20 8.87
CA PRO A 23 -5.90 12.96 8.25
C PRO A 23 -6.32 14.42 8.11
N THR A 24 -5.41 15.33 8.44
CA THR A 24 -5.64 16.76 8.28
C THR A 24 -5.66 17.12 6.78
N LEU A 25 -6.17 18.32 6.46
CA LEU A 25 -6.13 18.80 5.07
C LEU A 25 -4.69 18.90 4.54
N ASP A 26 -3.73 19.23 5.42
CA ASP A 26 -2.32 19.30 5.07
C ASP A 26 -1.75 17.90 4.77
N ASP A 27 -2.12 16.88 5.56
CA ASP A 27 -1.74 15.49 5.29
C ASP A 27 -2.29 15.00 3.95
N LEU A 28 -3.54 15.35 3.63
CA LEU A 28 -4.17 15.00 2.35
C LEU A 28 -3.51 15.72 1.17
N ALA A 29 -3.11 16.99 1.35
CA ALA A 29 -2.39 17.73 0.32
C ALA A 29 -1.01 17.15 0.05
N LEU A 30 -0.28 16.75 1.09
CA LEU A 30 1.00 16.04 0.95
C LEU A 30 0.83 14.69 0.25
N GLN A 31 -0.17 13.90 0.66
CA GLN A 31 -0.47 12.62 0.01
C GLN A 31 -0.80 12.80 -1.46
N ALA A 32 -1.57 13.83 -1.83
CA ALA A 32 -1.89 14.11 -3.23
C ALA A 32 -0.65 14.49 -4.06
N CYS A 33 0.33 15.18 -3.47
CA CYS A 33 1.62 15.44 -4.11
C CYS A 33 2.43 14.15 -4.31
N ASP A 34 2.49 13.30 -3.28
CA ASP A 34 3.17 12.00 -3.37
C ASP A 34 2.53 11.08 -4.42
N ASP A 35 1.18 11.08 -4.49
CA ASP A 35 0.42 10.35 -5.49
C ASP A 35 0.69 10.87 -6.91
N ALA A 36 0.80 12.20 -7.08
CA ALA A 36 1.14 12.82 -8.36
C ALA A 36 2.57 12.47 -8.81
N ASP A 37 3.53 12.44 -7.88
CA ASP A 37 4.91 12.01 -8.16
C ASP A 37 4.97 10.52 -8.53
N SER A 38 4.18 9.69 -7.85
CA SER A 38 4.02 8.27 -8.18
C SER A 38 3.46 8.10 -9.60
N LEU A 39 2.41 8.84 -9.95
CA LEU A 39 1.82 8.81 -11.30
C LEU A 39 2.80 9.27 -12.39
N ASN A 40 3.61 10.30 -12.11
CA ASN A 40 4.69 10.72 -13.02
C ASN A 40 5.72 9.60 -13.22
N GLY A 41 6.05 8.86 -12.17
CA GLY A 41 6.88 7.65 -12.27
C GLY A 41 6.25 6.60 -13.20
N VAL A 42 4.96 6.33 -13.04
CA VAL A 42 4.22 5.40 -13.90
C VAL A 42 4.24 5.85 -15.36
N MET A 43 3.96 7.13 -15.66
CA MET A 43 4.03 7.66 -17.03
C MET A 43 5.41 7.46 -17.67
N ARG A 44 6.50 7.73 -16.93
CA ARG A 44 7.87 7.50 -17.41
C ARG A 44 8.16 6.02 -17.67
N ALA A 45 7.62 5.11 -16.85
CA ALA A 45 7.73 3.67 -17.08
C ALA A 45 7.04 3.24 -18.38
N TYR A 46 5.85 3.78 -18.65
CA TYR A 46 5.13 3.51 -19.90
C TYR A 46 5.86 4.09 -21.11
N THR A 47 6.44 5.30 -21.01
CA THR A 47 7.29 5.86 -22.07
C THR A 47 8.50 4.96 -22.37
N ALA A 48 9.13 4.35 -21.34
CA ALA A 48 10.17 3.34 -21.56
C ALA A 48 9.65 2.12 -22.32
N LEU A 49 8.46 1.62 -21.97
CA LEU A 49 7.86 0.47 -22.66
C LEU A 49 7.51 0.78 -24.11
N GLU A 50 6.92 1.94 -24.37
CA GLU A 50 6.58 2.39 -25.73
C GLU A 50 7.81 2.42 -26.62
N LYS A 51 8.91 3.03 -26.15
CA LYS A 51 10.21 3.06 -26.84
C LYS A 51 10.83 1.68 -27.06
N LEU A 52 10.63 0.73 -26.13
CA LEU A 52 11.14 -0.64 -26.25
C LEU A 52 10.31 -1.51 -27.20
N VAL A 53 9.00 -1.27 -27.28
CA VAL A 53 8.06 -2.09 -28.06
C VAL A 53 7.93 -1.57 -29.49
N ASP A 54 7.84 -0.25 -29.68
CA ASP A 54 7.76 0.36 -31.01
C ASP A 54 9.16 0.55 -31.61
N THR A 55 9.68 -0.56 -32.10
CA THR A 55 10.98 -0.64 -32.78
C THR A 55 10.90 -0.25 -34.27
N SER A 56 9.71 0.08 -34.78
CA SER A 56 9.47 0.29 -36.21
C SER A 56 10.11 1.56 -36.77
N ALA A 57 10.46 2.52 -35.91
CA ALA A 57 11.16 3.76 -36.25
C ALA A 57 12.69 3.71 -36.05
N LEU A 58 13.26 2.56 -35.65
CA LEU A 58 14.70 2.41 -35.32
C LEU A 58 15.65 2.68 -36.49
N ASN A 59 15.16 2.82 -37.71
CA ASN A 59 16.02 3.02 -38.87
C ASN A 59 16.48 4.49 -39.04
N ASP A 60 15.82 5.48 -38.42
CA ASP A 60 16.05 6.90 -38.79
C ASP A 60 16.22 7.91 -37.62
N SER A 61 16.27 7.53 -36.33
CA SER A 61 16.48 8.52 -35.25
C SER A 61 17.18 8.02 -33.98
N GLU A 62 18.13 8.81 -33.47
CA GLU A 62 18.86 8.62 -32.20
C GLU A 62 17.96 8.78 -30.95
N GLU A 63 16.72 9.26 -31.07
CA GLU A 63 15.84 9.61 -29.92
C GLU A 63 14.97 8.46 -29.37
N LEU A 64 15.05 7.25 -29.95
CA LEU A 64 14.19 6.12 -29.59
C LEU A 64 14.66 5.28 -28.39
N ALA A 65 15.81 5.60 -27.79
CA ALA A 65 16.28 4.88 -26.61
C ALA A 65 15.58 5.38 -25.32
N PRO A 66 15.08 4.47 -24.45
CA PRO A 66 14.62 4.85 -23.11
C PRO A 66 15.71 5.56 -22.32
N THR A 67 15.36 6.64 -21.64
CA THR A 67 16.31 7.30 -20.73
C THR A 67 16.54 6.43 -19.49
N ARG A 68 17.67 6.64 -18.81
CA ARG A 68 17.94 5.96 -17.52
C ARG A 68 16.82 6.19 -16.50
N THR A 69 16.22 7.38 -16.50
CA THR A 69 15.11 7.72 -15.59
C THR A 69 13.84 6.93 -15.93
N GLU A 70 13.51 6.79 -17.22
CA GLU A 70 12.38 5.98 -17.68
C GLU A 70 12.59 4.49 -17.36
N LEU A 71 13.78 3.95 -17.61
CA LEU A 71 14.14 2.57 -17.23
C LEU A 71 14.10 2.36 -15.73
N SER A 72 14.61 3.32 -14.95
CA SER A 72 14.56 3.24 -13.48
C SER A 72 13.12 3.28 -12.96
N ALA A 73 12.25 4.06 -13.59
CA ALA A 73 10.83 4.10 -13.23
C ALA A 73 10.15 2.76 -13.57
N LEU A 74 10.44 2.18 -14.74
CA LEU A 74 9.95 0.87 -15.14
C LEU A 74 10.39 -0.25 -14.17
N LEU A 75 11.67 -0.26 -13.78
CA LEU A 75 12.19 -1.23 -12.82
C LEU A 75 11.56 -1.07 -11.43
N ARG A 76 11.30 0.16 -10.98
CA ARG A 76 10.61 0.41 -9.70
C ARG A 76 9.21 -0.19 -9.71
N LEU A 77 8.43 0.08 -10.75
CA LEU A 77 7.07 -0.46 -10.90
C LEU A 77 7.07 -1.99 -10.93
N LEU A 78 8.02 -2.60 -11.67
CA LEU A 78 8.15 -4.05 -11.73
C LEU A 78 8.51 -4.66 -10.36
N ASN A 79 9.45 -4.05 -9.64
CA ASN A 79 9.86 -4.50 -8.32
C ASN A 79 8.71 -4.43 -7.31
N GLU A 80 7.93 -3.34 -7.32
CA GLU A 80 6.76 -3.18 -6.45
C GLU A 80 5.71 -4.27 -6.73
N ALA A 81 5.37 -4.49 -8.00
CA ALA A 81 4.44 -5.55 -8.39
C ALA A 81 4.95 -6.95 -7.98
N LEU A 82 6.25 -7.21 -8.12
CA LEU A 82 6.86 -8.47 -7.72
C LEU A 82 6.82 -8.67 -6.20
N MET A 83 7.14 -7.63 -5.42
CA MET A 83 7.07 -7.66 -3.96
C MET A 83 5.65 -7.95 -3.46
N THR A 84 4.63 -7.30 -4.05
CA THR A 84 3.21 -7.56 -3.73
C THR A 84 2.82 -9.01 -4.01
N ARG A 85 3.29 -9.58 -5.13
CA ARG A 85 3.06 -10.99 -5.46
C ARG A 85 3.75 -11.93 -4.47
N ILE A 86 5.00 -11.67 -4.09
CA ILE A 86 5.72 -12.44 -3.07
C ILE A 86 4.98 -12.41 -1.74
N ALA A 87 4.55 -11.22 -1.30
CA ALA A 87 3.78 -11.07 -0.07
C ALA A 87 2.46 -11.87 -0.12
N THR A 88 1.74 -11.80 -1.23
CA THR A 88 0.49 -12.55 -1.45
C THR A 88 0.72 -14.06 -1.40
N VAL A 89 1.77 -14.56 -2.07
CA VAL A 89 2.14 -15.98 -2.05
C VAL A 89 2.49 -16.43 -0.64
N ASN A 90 3.29 -15.66 0.09
CA ASN A 90 3.67 -15.98 1.47
C ASN A 90 2.46 -16.01 2.41
N ALA A 91 1.56 -15.04 2.29
CA ALA A 91 0.32 -15.00 3.07
C ALA A 91 -0.57 -16.23 2.76
N THR A 92 -0.71 -16.57 1.48
CA THR A 92 -1.49 -17.74 1.04
C THR A 92 -0.88 -19.05 1.55
N ALA A 93 0.45 -19.20 1.43
CA ALA A 93 1.15 -20.38 1.93
C ALA A 93 1.03 -20.52 3.46
N GLY A 94 1.09 -19.40 4.20
CA GLY A 94 0.81 -19.35 5.63
C GLY A 94 -0.61 -19.83 5.94
N ALA A 95 -1.62 -19.27 5.27
CA ALA A 95 -3.02 -19.66 5.46
C ALA A 95 -3.26 -21.16 5.16
N VAL A 96 -2.63 -21.71 4.11
CA VAL A 96 -2.72 -23.15 3.79
C VAL A 96 -2.10 -24.00 4.89
N ARG A 97 -0.90 -23.63 5.37
CA ARG A 97 -0.24 -24.36 6.46
C ARG A 97 -1.08 -24.32 7.74
N ASP A 98 -1.61 -23.16 8.09
CA ASP A 98 -2.41 -22.97 9.29
C ASP A 98 -3.72 -23.78 9.19
N ALA A 99 -4.34 -23.82 8.01
CA ALA A 99 -5.51 -24.67 7.75
C ALA A 99 -5.18 -26.17 7.88
N LEU A 100 -4.04 -26.63 7.37
CA LEU A 100 -3.58 -28.02 7.50
C LEU A 100 -3.28 -28.40 8.97
N GLN A 101 -2.74 -27.47 9.76
CA GLN A 101 -2.49 -27.69 11.19
C GLN A 101 -3.78 -27.66 12.03
N ALA A 102 -4.77 -26.87 11.60
CA ALA A 102 -6.08 -26.82 12.22
C ALA A 102 -6.95 -28.04 11.91
N GLN A 103 -6.58 -28.88 10.94
CA GLN A 103 -7.25 -30.16 10.71
C GLN A 103 -6.94 -31.10 11.88
N PRO A 104 -7.93 -31.46 12.73
CA PRO A 104 -7.73 -32.49 13.72
C PRO A 104 -7.38 -33.77 12.98
N SER A 105 -6.29 -34.41 13.39
CA SER A 105 -5.81 -35.69 12.88
C SER A 105 -6.97 -36.58 12.44
N LEU A 106 -7.08 -36.78 11.12
CA LEU A 106 -8.04 -37.71 10.53
C LEU A 106 -7.61 -39.10 10.99
N LYS A 107 -8.16 -39.52 12.14
CA LYS A 107 -7.86 -40.80 12.78
C LYS A 107 -8.33 -41.88 11.80
N PRO A 108 -7.45 -42.77 11.31
CA PRO A 108 -7.89 -43.86 10.46
C PRO A 108 -8.82 -44.75 11.28
N ALA A 109 -9.96 -45.06 10.68
CA ALA A 109 -10.97 -45.99 11.21
C ALA A 109 -10.41 -47.42 11.27
#